data_AF-A0A1B6HFY0-F1
#
_entry.id   AF-A0A1B6HFY0-F1
#
_cell.length_a   1.000
_cell.length_b   1.000
_cell.length_c   1.000
_cell.angle_alpha   90.00
_cell.angle_beta   90.00
_cell.angle_gamma   90.00
#
_symmetry.space_group_name_H-M   'P 1'
#
loop_
_entity.id
_entity.type
_entity.pdbx_description
1 polymer ?
#
loop_
_entity_poly.entity_id
_entity_poly.type
_entity_poly.pdbx_seq_one_letter_code
_entity_poly.pdbx_strand_id
1 'polypeptide(L)'
;RKSVRARSPIMVLMWLVFSALAAVVSADYCAYRGCHPVYPGKLNVHLIPHTHDDVGWLKTVDQYYYGSNKVHAAFGVQYILDSVVSELLKNKNRRFIYVESAFLWRWWQEQDADSQAAVVQLVQEGRLQLVHGGWCMSDEATPHYSMLIDQMT
;
A
#
# COMPACT_ATOMS: atom_id res chain seq x y z
N ARG A 1 -29.55 8.44 -52.34
CA ARG A 1 -28.08 8.38 -52.57
C ARG A 1 -27.38 8.99 -51.35
N LYS A 2 -26.91 8.19 -50.39
CA LYS A 2 -26.04 8.66 -49.31
C LYS A 2 -24.61 8.25 -49.66
N SER A 3 -23.76 9.23 -49.97
CA SER A 3 -22.34 9.03 -50.25
C SER A 3 -21.63 8.73 -48.93
N VAL A 4 -21.10 7.52 -48.78
CA VAL A 4 -20.25 7.14 -47.66
C VAL A 4 -18.83 7.60 -48.02
N ARG A 5 -18.36 8.66 -47.36
CA ARG A 5 -17.01 9.18 -47.51
C ARG A 5 -16.04 8.20 -46.84
N ALA A 6 -15.18 7.55 -47.64
CA ALA A 6 -14.11 6.70 -47.13
C ALA A 6 -13.14 7.53 -46.27
N ARG A 7 -12.82 7.04 -45.07
CA ARG A 7 -11.87 7.70 -44.15
C ARG A 7 -10.45 7.58 -44.71
N SER A 8 -9.67 8.66 -44.61
CA SER A 8 -8.29 8.75 -45.11
C SER A 8 -7.38 7.67 -44.48
N PRO A 9 -6.54 6.99 -45.27
CA PRO A 9 -5.64 5.93 -44.77
C PRO A 9 -4.64 6.45 -43.72
N ILE A 10 -4.28 7.74 -43.75
CA ILE A 10 -3.40 8.38 -42.77
C ILE A 10 -4.06 8.44 -41.39
N MET A 11 -5.38 8.69 -41.36
CA MET A 11 -6.14 8.80 -40.12
C MET A 11 -6.32 7.43 -39.45
N VAL A 12 -6.40 6.36 -40.24
CA VAL A 12 -6.43 4.98 -39.76
C VAL A 12 -5.06 4.59 -39.20
N LEU A 13 -3.97 4.96 -39.89
CA LEU A 13 -2.61 4.67 -39.44
C LEU A 13 -2.27 5.41 -38.13
N MET A 14 -2.60 6.71 -38.00
CA MET A 14 -2.42 7.44 -36.74
C MET A 14 -3.21 6.82 -35.59
N TRP A 15 -4.44 6.35 -35.85
CA TRP A 15 -5.26 5.70 -34.82
C TRP A 15 -4.69 4.33 -34.39
N LEU A 16 -4.12 3.57 -35.33
CA LEU A 16 -3.43 2.32 -35.03
C LEU A 16 -2.14 2.56 -34.25
N VAL A 17 -1.36 3.60 -34.58
CA VAL A 17 -0.15 3.97 -33.82
C VAL A 17 -0.50 4.45 -32.41
N PHE A 18 -1.55 5.26 -32.25
CA PHE A 18 -2.03 5.71 -30.94
C PHE A 18 -2.59 4.55 -30.11
N SER A 19 -3.32 3.63 -30.73
CA SER A 19 -3.85 2.43 -30.06
C SER A 19 -2.74 1.45 -29.66
N ALA A 20 -1.70 1.32 -30.50
CA ALA A 20 -0.52 0.53 -30.18
C ALA A 20 0.28 1.16 -29.02
N LEU A 21 0.42 2.48 -28.96
CA LEU A 21 1.05 3.16 -27.81
C LEU A 21 0.21 3.01 -26.53
N ALA A 22 -1.13 3.08 -26.62
CA ALA A 22 -2.01 2.86 -25.48
C ALA A 22 -1.99 1.42 -24.97
N ALA A 23 -1.78 0.44 -25.87
CA ALA A 23 -1.64 -0.97 -25.50
C ALA A 23 -0.29 -1.32 -24.82
N VAL A 24 0.69 -0.39 -24.82
CA VAL A 24 1.95 -0.53 -24.05
C VAL A 24 1.77 -0.11 -22.58
N VAL A 25 0.57 0.32 -22.17
CA VAL A 25 0.24 0.51 -20.75
C VAL A 25 -0.01 -0.86 -20.08
N SER A 26 1.13 -1.51 -19.83
CA SER A 26 1.47 -2.57 -18.87
C SER A 26 0.38 -3.56 -18.46
N ALA A 27 0.38 -4.71 -19.13
CA ALA A 27 -0.37 -5.90 -18.73
C ALA A 27 0.31 -6.74 -17.61
N ASP A 28 1.30 -6.22 -16.86
CA ASP A 28 2.06 -7.02 -15.89
C ASP A 28 2.36 -6.32 -14.55
N TYR A 29 1.41 -5.56 -13.99
CA TYR A 29 1.50 -5.11 -12.58
C TYR A 29 1.08 -6.22 -11.59
N CYS A 30 1.56 -7.44 -11.79
CA CYS A 30 1.36 -8.50 -10.80
C CYS A 30 2.38 -8.32 -9.67
N ALA A 31 1.91 -8.27 -8.42
CA ALA A 31 2.72 -8.08 -7.21
C ALA A 31 3.95 -9.01 -7.10
N TYR A 32 3.94 -10.14 -7.80
CA TYR A 32 5.05 -11.10 -7.88
C TYR A 32 6.37 -10.52 -8.40
N ARG A 33 6.35 -9.45 -9.22
CA ARG A 33 7.61 -8.79 -9.67
C ARG A 33 8.35 -8.08 -8.53
N GLY A 34 7.66 -7.74 -7.43
CA GLY A 34 8.27 -7.11 -6.25
C GLY A 34 8.90 -8.09 -5.24
N CYS A 35 8.68 -9.41 -5.43
CA CYS A 35 9.17 -10.44 -4.53
C CYS A 35 10.69 -10.60 -4.60
N HIS A 36 11.30 -10.96 -3.46
CA HIS A 36 12.72 -11.32 -3.44
C HIS A 36 12.96 -12.63 -4.19
N PRO A 37 14.11 -12.77 -4.87
CA PRO A 37 14.47 -14.03 -5.50
C PRO A 37 14.60 -15.13 -4.45
N VAL A 38 14.12 -16.32 -4.79
CA VAL A 38 14.32 -17.54 -4.02
C VAL A 38 15.43 -18.38 -4.66
N TYR A 39 16.14 -19.15 -3.86
CA TYR A 39 17.22 -20.02 -4.30
C TYR A 39 16.76 -21.49 -4.24
N PRO A 40 16.49 -22.14 -5.40
CA PRO A 40 16.11 -23.54 -5.44
C PRO A 40 17.18 -24.45 -4.81
N GLY A 41 16.75 -25.52 -4.15
CA GLY A 41 17.66 -26.47 -3.50
C GLY A 41 18.32 -25.93 -2.22
N LYS A 42 17.89 -24.77 -1.71
CA LYS A 42 18.30 -24.21 -0.41
C LYS A 42 17.07 -23.94 0.47
N LEU A 43 17.30 -23.86 1.78
CA LEU A 43 16.32 -23.26 2.69
C LEU A 43 16.24 -21.76 2.40
N ASN A 44 15.04 -21.27 2.11
CA ASN A 44 14.76 -19.85 1.93
C ASN A 44 14.12 -19.30 3.21
N VAL A 45 14.77 -18.32 3.84
CA VAL A 45 14.27 -17.67 5.05
C VAL A 45 13.75 -16.28 4.66
N HIS A 46 12.46 -16.07 4.84
CA HIS A 46 11.80 -14.80 4.56
C HIS A 46 11.69 -13.97 5.84
N LEU A 47 12.45 -12.89 5.92
CA LEU A 47 12.31 -11.91 6.99
C LEU A 47 11.17 -10.95 6.62
N ILE A 48 10.16 -10.84 7.48
CA ILE A 48 8.97 -10.01 7.26
C ILE A 48 8.91 -8.94 8.36
N PRO A 49 9.55 -7.76 8.15
CA PRO A 49 9.45 -6.65 9.08
C PRO A 49 8.02 -6.12 9.14
N HIS A 50 7.50 -5.95 10.35
CA HIS A 50 6.16 -5.47 10.64
C HIS A 50 6.14 -4.70 11.95
N THR A 51 5.04 -4.00 12.21
CA THR A 51 4.64 -3.49 13.52
C THR A 51 3.23 -3.97 13.82
N HIS A 52 2.91 -4.14 15.09
CA HIS A 52 1.56 -4.47 15.53
C HIS A 52 1.02 -3.27 16.31
N ASP A 53 0.15 -2.50 15.66
CA ASP A 53 -0.31 -1.21 16.17
C ASP A 53 -1.78 -1.33 16.62
N ASP A 54 -2.01 -1.79 17.85
CA ASP A 54 -3.36 -1.94 18.41
C ASP A 54 -4.17 -0.65 18.28
N VAL A 55 -5.35 -0.72 17.64
CA VAL A 55 -6.30 0.39 17.50
C VAL A 55 -7.10 0.57 18.80
N GLY A 56 -6.37 0.82 19.89
CA GLY A 56 -6.88 0.89 21.25
C GLY A 56 -6.71 -0.41 22.02
N TRP A 57 -6.04 -0.33 23.18
CA TRP A 57 -5.84 -1.44 24.12
C TRP A 57 -5.51 -0.87 25.51
N LEU A 58 -4.23 -0.69 25.83
CA LEU A 58 -3.79 -0.05 27.09
C LEU A 58 -3.78 1.48 27.01
N LYS A 59 -3.77 2.02 25.78
CA LYS A 59 -3.88 3.45 25.48
C LYS A 59 -5.04 3.66 24.52
N THR A 60 -5.56 4.88 24.47
CA THR A 60 -6.51 5.26 23.43
C THR A 60 -5.82 5.33 22.06
N VAL A 61 -6.61 5.30 20.99
CA VAL A 61 -6.11 5.43 19.61
C VAL A 61 -5.22 6.67 19.47
N ASP A 62 -5.67 7.83 19.95
CA ASP A 62 -4.89 9.08 19.87
C ASP A 62 -3.61 9.04 20.70
N GLN A 63 -3.65 8.41 21.88
CA GLN A 63 -2.46 8.26 22.71
C GLN A 63 -1.43 7.34 22.06
N TYR A 64 -1.86 6.26 21.39
CA TYR A 64 -0.98 5.44 20.57
C TYR A 64 -0.44 6.21 19.37
N TYR A 65 -1.29 6.97 18.67
CA TYR A 65 -0.88 7.72 17.49
C TYR A 65 0.21 8.76 17.81
N TYR A 66 -0.07 9.65 18.77
CA TYR A 66 0.83 10.74 19.14
C TYR A 66 1.95 10.33 20.11
N GLY A 67 1.89 9.13 20.69
CA GLY A 67 2.88 8.66 21.66
C GLY A 67 2.80 9.34 23.04
N SER A 68 1.62 9.84 23.41
CA SER A 68 1.35 10.35 24.76
C SER A 68 1.03 9.21 25.73
N ASN A 69 0.91 9.51 27.04
CA ASN A 69 0.75 8.50 28.11
C ASN A 69 1.82 7.38 28.06
N LYS A 70 3.07 7.79 28.29
CA LYS A 70 4.25 6.91 28.15
C LYS A 70 4.40 5.83 29.23
N VAL A 71 3.55 5.86 30.27
CA VAL A 71 3.55 4.87 31.35
C VAL A 71 3.24 3.47 30.80
N HIS A 72 2.33 3.36 29.83
CA HIS A 72 1.96 2.08 29.23
C HIS A 72 2.79 1.74 27.99
N ALA A 73 3.18 2.74 27.19
CA ALA A 73 4.01 2.55 26.01
C ALA A 73 4.73 3.83 25.62
N ALA A 74 6.05 3.76 25.49
CA ALA A 74 6.92 4.89 25.16
C ALA A 74 7.07 5.18 23.65
N PHE A 75 6.23 4.59 22.80
CA PHE A 75 6.22 4.76 21.35
C PHE A 75 4.97 5.49 20.86
N GLY A 76 5.04 6.01 19.63
CA GLY A 76 3.94 6.64 18.92
C GLY A 76 3.89 6.19 17.46
N VAL A 77 2.71 5.85 16.95
CA VAL A 77 2.55 5.25 15.61
C VAL A 77 2.99 6.19 14.50
N GLN A 78 2.78 7.51 14.64
CA GLN A 78 3.26 8.49 13.65
C GLN A 78 4.78 8.37 13.42
N TYR A 79 5.56 8.18 14.49
CA TYR A 79 7.01 8.07 14.42
C TYR A 79 7.45 6.74 13.80
N ILE A 80 6.66 5.68 13.99
CA ILE A 80 6.90 4.38 13.33
C ILE A 80 6.75 4.57 11.82
N LEU A 81 5.64 5.15 11.36
CA LEU A 81 5.39 5.40 9.94
C LEU A 81 6.45 6.31 9.30
N ASP A 82 6.80 7.43 9.95
CA ASP A 82 7.88 8.32 9.50
C ASP A 82 9.20 7.57 9.30
N SER A 83 9.57 6.74 10.29
CA SER A 83 10.82 5.98 10.26
C SER A 83 10.80 4.89 9.20
N VAL A 84 9.67 4.18 9.02
CA VAL A 84 9.51 3.14 8.01
C VAL A 84 9.66 3.74 6.61
N VAL A 85 8.97 4.84 6.31
CA VAL A 85 9.08 5.51 5.01
C VAL A 85 10.51 5.96 4.76
N SER A 86 11.14 6.63 5.73
CA SER A 86 12.54 7.07 5.63
C SER A 86 13.50 5.90 5.39
N GLU A 87 13.38 4.81 6.14
CA GLU A 87 14.27 3.66 6.02
C GLU A 87 14.04 2.88 4.71
N LEU A 88 12.80 2.81 4.22
CA LEU A 88 12.53 2.25 2.90
C LEU A 88 13.15 3.10 1.80
N LEU A 89 13.07 4.43 1.86
CA LEU A 89 13.70 5.28 0.84
C LEU A 89 15.23 5.11 0.77
N LYS A 90 15.90 4.83 1.90
CA LYS A 90 17.36 4.66 1.98
C LYS A 90 17.89 3.39 1.32
N ASN A 91 17.11 2.32 1.20
CA ASN A 91 17.61 1.05 0.66
C ASN A 91 16.52 0.26 -0.07
N LYS A 92 16.65 0.13 -1.41
CA LYS A 92 15.69 -0.55 -2.30
C LYS A 92 15.43 -2.03 -1.99
N ASN A 93 16.29 -2.70 -1.23
CA ASN A 93 16.09 -4.09 -0.79
C ASN A 93 15.24 -4.23 0.48
N ARG A 94 15.01 -3.13 1.22
CA ARG A 94 14.15 -3.19 2.41
C ARG A 94 12.70 -3.36 2.01
N ARG A 95 11.97 -4.06 2.86
CA ARG A 95 10.54 -4.35 2.79
C ARG A 95 9.92 -4.12 4.16
N PHE A 96 8.65 -3.74 4.17
CA PHE A 96 7.86 -3.61 5.38
C PHE A 96 6.39 -3.91 5.07
N ILE A 97 5.69 -4.58 5.99
CA ILE A 97 4.24 -4.74 5.90
C ILE A 97 3.55 -3.86 6.94
N TYR A 98 2.44 -3.24 6.57
CA TYR A 98 1.60 -2.45 7.46
C TYR A 98 0.15 -2.92 7.39
N VAL A 99 -0.57 -2.88 8.52
CA VAL A 99 -1.85 -3.58 8.67
C VAL A 99 -3.01 -2.63 8.96
N GLU A 100 -2.90 -1.79 9.99
CA GLU A 100 -4.03 -1.05 10.54
C GLU A 100 -4.34 0.27 9.78
N SER A 101 -5.27 0.21 8.83
CA SER A 101 -5.62 1.36 7.98
C SER A 101 -6.10 2.59 8.78
N ALA A 102 -6.64 2.43 9.99
CA ALA A 102 -7.03 3.56 10.84
C ALA A 102 -5.87 4.53 11.13
N PHE A 103 -4.72 3.98 11.50
CA PHE A 103 -3.53 4.79 11.81
C PHE A 103 -2.86 5.30 10.53
N LEU A 104 -2.76 4.44 9.50
CA LEU A 104 -2.20 4.85 8.21
C LEU A 104 -3.00 5.99 7.60
N TRP A 105 -4.34 5.93 7.65
CA TRP A 105 -5.22 6.98 7.14
C TRP A 105 -5.01 8.28 7.90
N ARG A 106 -4.99 8.24 9.24
CA ARG A 106 -4.73 9.45 10.03
C ARG A 106 -3.38 10.08 9.67
N TRP A 107 -2.33 9.27 9.65
CA TRP A 107 -0.99 9.73 9.25
C TRP A 107 -0.98 10.31 7.84
N TRP A 108 -1.61 9.62 6.89
CA TRP A 108 -1.69 10.04 5.49
C TRP A 108 -2.32 11.43 5.32
N GLN A 109 -3.37 11.73 6.08
CA GLN A 109 -4.04 13.04 6.05
C GLN A 109 -3.14 14.19 6.55
N GLU A 110 -2.13 13.88 7.37
CA GLU A 110 -1.20 14.86 7.94
C GLU A 110 0.05 15.08 7.05
N GLN A 111 0.24 14.25 6.01
CA GLN A 111 1.42 14.30 5.15
C GLN A 111 1.34 15.35 4.04
N ASP A 112 2.50 15.83 3.61
CA ASP A 112 2.64 16.65 2.40
C ASP A 112 2.61 15.81 1.11
N ALA A 113 2.51 16.50 -0.04
CA ALA A 113 2.40 15.85 -1.34
C ALA A 113 3.61 14.96 -1.68
N ASP A 114 4.81 15.37 -1.26
CA ASP A 114 6.05 14.63 -1.52
C ASP A 114 6.09 13.32 -0.72
N SER A 115 5.70 13.36 0.57
CA SER A 115 5.62 12.17 1.42
C SER A 115 4.53 11.21 0.96
N GLN A 116 3.36 11.72 0.56
CA GLN A 116 2.30 10.93 -0.05
C GLN A 116 2.77 10.25 -1.34
N ALA A 117 3.45 10.99 -2.22
CA ALA A 117 4.00 10.43 -3.46
C ALA A 117 5.06 9.35 -3.18
N ALA A 118 5.92 9.54 -2.18
CA ALA A 118 6.92 8.56 -1.77
C ALA A 118 6.25 7.25 -1.30
N VAL A 119 5.20 7.33 -0.48
CA VAL A 119 4.45 6.15 -0.04
C VAL A 119 3.78 5.44 -1.21
N VAL A 120 3.12 6.18 -2.12
CA VAL A 120 2.53 5.60 -3.33
C VAL A 120 3.57 4.87 -4.17
N GLN A 121 4.74 5.48 -4.37
CA GLN A 121 5.85 4.83 -5.06
C GLN A 121 6.28 3.54 -4.34
N LEU A 122 6.46 3.57 -3.02
CA LEU A 122 6.87 2.38 -2.25
C LEU A 122 5.85 1.24 -2.33
N VAL A 123 4.55 1.56 -2.36
CA VAL A 123 3.47 0.59 -2.57
C VAL A 123 3.49 0.03 -3.99
N GLN A 124 3.65 0.88 -5.01
CA GLN A 124 3.77 0.45 -6.40
C GLN A 124 5.01 -0.42 -6.65
N GLU A 125 6.12 -0.14 -5.97
CA GLU A 125 7.35 -0.94 -6.00
C GLU A 125 7.19 -2.27 -5.21
N GLY A 126 6.09 -2.48 -4.48
CA GLY A 126 5.86 -3.65 -3.64
C GLY A 126 6.74 -3.70 -2.39
N ARG A 127 7.27 -2.54 -1.97
CA ARG A 127 8.23 -2.42 -0.87
C ARG A 127 7.60 -2.07 0.46
N LEU A 128 6.55 -1.27 0.42
CA LEU A 128 5.58 -1.16 1.50
C LEU A 128 4.35 -1.95 1.06
N GLN A 129 4.00 -2.99 1.80
CA GLN A 129 2.83 -3.82 1.48
C GLN A 129 1.75 -3.59 2.53
N LEU A 130 0.55 -3.25 2.07
CA LEU A 130 -0.62 -3.15 2.92
C LEU A 130 -1.26 -4.53 2.98
N VAL A 131 -1.29 -5.12 4.17
CA VAL A 131 -1.79 -6.48 4.43
C VAL A 131 -3.02 -6.36 5.31
N HIS A 132 -3.98 -7.28 5.19
CA HIS A 132 -5.33 -7.17 5.77
C HIS A 132 -6.12 -6.02 5.14
N GLY A 133 -5.72 -4.76 5.36
CA GLY A 133 -6.29 -3.57 4.73
C GLY A 133 -7.53 -3.01 5.41
N GLY A 134 -8.12 -3.75 6.37
CA GLY A 134 -9.22 -3.25 7.21
C GLY A 134 -8.81 -2.10 8.13
N TRP A 135 -9.81 -1.44 8.71
CA TRP A 135 -9.63 -0.34 9.65
C TRP A 135 -8.80 -0.76 10.87
N CYS A 136 -9.02 -1.98 11.35
CA CYS A 136 -8.21 -2.63 12.38
C CYS A 136 -8.05 -4.14 12.09
N MET A 137 -7.25 -4.82 12.91
CA MET A 137 -7.30 -6.29 13.01
C MET A 137 -8.47 -6.65 13.95
N SER A 138 -9.65 -6.91 13.38
CA SER A 138 -10.86 -7.21 14.14
C SER A 138 -10.73 -8.52 14.92
N ASP A 139 -11.38 -8.60 16.09
CA ASP A 139 -11.61 -9.88 16.77
C ASP A 139 -12.36 -10.88 15.85
N GLU A 140 -12.16 -12.18 16.07
CA GLU A 140 -12.79 -13.25 15.29
C GLU A 140 -13.90 -13.98 16.05
N ALA A 141 -14.06 -13.73 17.36
CA ALA A 141 -15.04 -14.44 18.20
C ALA A 141 -16.36 -13.69 18.39
N THR A 142 -16.30 -12.37 18.56
CA THR A 142 -17.43 -11.54 19.01
C THR A 142 -18.11 -10.68 17.93
N PRO A 143 -17.46 -10.26 16.83
CA PRO A 143 -18.12 -9.39 15.87
C PRO A 143 -19.21 -10.07 15.05
N HIS A 144 -20.24 -9.32 14.72
CA HIS A 144 -21.18 -9.72 13.68
C HIS A 144 -20.52 -9.58 12.30
N TYR A 145 -20.77 -10.52 11.38
CA TYR A 145 -20.13 -10.54 10.06
C TYR A 145 -20.34 -9.23 9.27
N SER A 146 -21.46 -8.53 9.45
CA SER A 146 -21.69 -7.25 8.78
C SER A 146 -20.69 -6.19 9.24
N MET A 147 -20.34 -6.16 10.54
CA MET A 147 -19.35 -5.22 11.08
C MET A 147 -17.94 -5.58 10.62
N LEU A 148 -17.66 -6.87 10.40
CA LEU A 148 -16.42 -7.31 9.77
C LEU A 148 -16.33 -6.80 8.32
N ILE A 149 -17.42 -6.85 7.55
CA ILE A 149 -17.45 -6.31 6.19
C ILE A 149 -17.29 -4.79 6.21
N ASP A 150 -18.03 -4.11 7.09
CA ASP A 150 -18.03 -2.65 7.19
C ASP A 150 -16.64 -2.11 7.55
N GLN A 151 -15.91 -2.76 8.47
CA GLN A 151 -14.55 -2.30 8.81
C GLN A 151 -13.51 -2.62 7.73
N MET A 152 -13.80 -3.56 6.80
CA MET A 152 -12.92 -3.92 5.69
C MET A 152 -13.13 -3.09 4.41
N THR A 153 -14.21 -2.29 4.32
CA THR A 153 -14.64 -1.61 3.08
C THR A 153 -14.67 -0.09 3.23
#